data_AF-A0AAN9AJ83-F1
#
_entry.id   AF-A0AAN9AJ83-F1
#
_cell.length_a   1.000
_cell.length_b   1.000
_cell.length_c   1.000
_cell.angle_alpha   90.00
_cell.angle_beta   90.00
_cell.angle_gamma   90.00
#
_symmetry.space_group_name_H-M   'P 1'
#
loop_
_entity.id
_entity.type
_entity.pdbx_description
1 polymer ?
#
loop_
_entity_poly.entity_id
_entity_poly.type
_entity_poly.pdbx_seq_one_letter_code
_entity_poly.pdbx_strand_id
1 'polypeptide(L)'
;MAGLSDLNNAKVNPNFLHSNSTSHTWSFSAIAELIDNAYDPDVAANELWIDKERIGGKLCLVFTDNGKGMDSATLSKMMSFGYCEKAKYENQAGPKVRMPIGQYGNGFKSGSMRLAKDALVFTVRKESQTASVGFLSQTMCADGNMDTLVLPLLEYTLPNYILFCAVK
;
A
#
# COMPACT_ATOMS: atom_id res chain seq x y z
N MET A 1 23.06 27.03 -18.18
CA MET A 1 22.46 25.74 -18.57
C MET A 1 21.28 25.52 -17.67
N ALA A 2 20.08 25.31 -18.22
CA ALA A 2 18.93 24.88 -17.41
C ALA A 2 19.26 23.51 -16.80
N GLY A 3 19.05 23.36 -15.50
CA GLY A 3 19.26 22.09 -14.81
C GLY A 3 18.19 21.09 -15.20
N LEU A 4 18.44 19.79 -15.04
CA LEU A 4 17.39 18.76 -15.21
C LEU A 4 16.18 19.02 -14.31
N SER A 5 16.34 19.75 -13.20
CA SER A 5 15.27 20.23 -12.32
C SER A 5 14.26 21.17 -12.98
N ASP A 6 14.63 21.82 -14.08
CA ASP A 6 13.82 22.83 -14.76
C ASP A 6 12.95 22.21 -15.87
N LEU A 7 13.05 20.89 -16.08
CA LEU A 7 12.26 20.14 -17.04
C LEU A 7 10.95 19.65 -16.42
N ASN A 8 9.92 19.52 -17.26
CA ASN A 8 8.62 19.01 -16.82
C ASN A 8 8.71 17.53 -16.45
N ASN A 9 8.29 17.19 -15.24
CA ASN A 9 8.12 15.81 -14.81
C ASN A 9 6.77 15.26 -15.28
N ALA A 10 6.72 13.95 -15.57
CA ALA A 10 5.47 13.25 -15.79
C ALA A 10 4.60 13.33 -14.53
N LYS A 11 3.31 13.59 -14.70
CA LYS A 11 2.30 13.64 -13.63
C LYS A 11 1.30 12.51 -13.81
N VAL A 12 0.77 12.02 -12.70
CA VAL A 12 -0.31 11.03 -12.70
C VAL A 12 -1.63 11.76 -12.45
N ASN A 13 -2.55 11.72 -13.41
CA ASN A 13 -3.89 12.25 -13.22
C ASN A 13 -4.69 11.33 -12.27
N PRO A 14 -5.51 11.84 -11.34
CA PRO A 14 -6.29 10.99 -10.42
C PRO A 14 -7.19 9.96 -11.11
N ASN A 15 -7.71 10.24 -12.31
CA ASN A 15 -8.51 9.29 -13.09
C ASN A 15 -7.72 8.03 -13.47
N PHE A 16 -6.39 8.11 -13.47
CA PHE A 16 -5.54 6.95 -13.69
C PHE A 16 -5.77 5.86 -12.64
N LEU A 17 -6.18 6.19 -11.41
CA LEU A 17 -6.51 5.18 -10.40
C LEU A 17 -7.65 4.25 -10.87
N HIS A 18 -8.68 4.83 -11.48
CA HIS A 18 -9.76 4.06 -12.07
C HIS A 18 -9.28 3.27 -13.29
N SER A 19 -8.60 3.91 -14.24
CA SER A 19 -8.09 3.24 -15.44
C SER A 19 -7.13 2.10 -15.10
N ASN A 20 -6.31 2.24 -14.07
CA ASN A 20 -5.39 1.21 -13.62
C ASN A 20 -6.11 0.03 -12.96
N SER A 21 -7.28 0.26 -12.35
CA SER A 21 -8.10 -0.79 -11.74
C SER A 21 -8.78 -1.71 -12.76
N THR A 22 -8.97 -1.25 -14.01
CA THR A 22 -9.65 -2.04 -15.04
C THR A 22 -8.81 -3.20 -15.58
N SER A 23 -7.55 -3.33 -15.14
CA SER A 23 -6.74 -4.53 -15.37
C SER A 23 -7.35 -5.79 -14.72
N HIS A 24 -8.13 -5.62 -13.66
CA HIS A 24 -8.83 -6.70 -12.97
C HIS A 24 -10.27 -6.83 -13.46
N THR A 25 -10.54 -7.86 -14.26
CA THR A 25 -11.92 -8.20 -14.67
C THR A 25 -12.73 -8.81 -13.52
N TRP A 26 -12.05 -9.47 -12.57
CA TRP A 26 -12.69 -10.17 -11.44
C TRP A 26 -12.20 -9.65 -10.08
N SER A 27 -13.12 -9.41 -9.15
CA SER A 27 -12.79 -8.89 -7.81
C SER A 27 -11.81 -9.80 -7.05
N PHE A 28 -11.88 -11.12 -7.19
CA PHE A 28 -10.94 -11.98 -6.45
C PHE A 28 -9.51 -11.93 -7.02
N SER A 29 -9.32 -11.53 -8.28
CA SER A 29 -7.97 -11.22 -8.80
C SER A 29 -7.37 -9.99 -8.11
N ALA A 30 -8.20 -8.99 -7.79
CA ALA A 30 -7.77 -7.83 -7.01
C ALA A 30 -7.50 -8.17 -5.53
N ILE A 31 -8.25 -9.11 -4.95
CA ILE A 31 -7.99 -9.65 -3.61
C ILE A 31 -6.67 -10.43 -3.61
N ALA A 32 -6.41 -11.25 -4.64
CA ALA A 32 -5.18 -12.03 -4.77
C ALA A 32 -3.93 -11.15 -4.72
N GLU A 33 -3.92 -9.99 -5.40
CA GLU A 33 -2.81 -9.03 -5.32
C GLU A 33 -2.49 -8.56 -3.89
N LEU A 34 -3.51 -8.41 -3.04
CA LEU A 34 -3.31 -8.03 -1.63
C LEU A 34 -2.77 -9.20 -0.81
N ILE A 35 -3.23 -10.42 -1.09
CA ILE A 35 -2.73 -11.66 -0.48
C ILE A 35 -1.26 -11.86 -0.87
N ASP A 36 -0.91 -11.69 -2.14
CA ASP A 36 0.44 -11.85 -2.67
C ASP A 36 1.42 -10.88 -2.00
N ASN A 37 0.99 -9.63 -1.76
CA ASN A 37 1.83 -8.66 -1.04
C ASN A 37 2.12 -9.07 0.40
N ALA A 38 1.15 -9.63 1.14
CA ALA A 38 1.39 -10.16 2.47
C ALA A 38 2.28 -11.42 2.42
N TYR A 39 2.11 -12.23 1.37
CA TYR A 39 2.85 -13.46 1.15
C TYR A 39 4.32 -13.20 0.82
N ASP A 40 4.65 -12.15 0.07
CA ASP A 40 5.99 -11.94 -0.47
C ASP A 40 7.11 -11.87 0.59
N PRO A 41 8.35 -12.31 0.27
CA PRO A 41 9.43 -12.52 1.25
C PRO A 41 9.87 -11.24 2.01
N ASP A 42 9.63 -10.07 1.43
CA ASP A 42 9.90 -8.77 2.04
C ASP A 42 8.90 -8.46 3.16
N VAL A 43 7.66 -8.95 3.10
CA VAL A 43 6.66 -8.86 4.17
C VAL A 43 6.69 -10.10 5.06
N ALA A 44 6.71 -11.28 4.44
CA ALA A 44 6.80 -12.60 5.05
C ALA A 44 5.76 -12.84 6.15
N ALA A 45 4.50 -12.45 5.90
CA ALA A 45 3.41 -12.76 6.81
C ALA A 45 3.16 -14.28 6.89
N ASN A 46 2.87 -14.73 8.10
CA ASN A 46 2.44 -16.11 8.36
C ASN A 46 0.91 -16.22 8.33
N GLU A 47 0.21 -15.15 8.67
CA GLU A 47 -1.24 -15.08 8.72
C GLU A 47 -1.72 -13.80 8.05
N LEU A 48 -2.87 -13.91 7.39
CA LEU A 48 -3.61 -12.80 6.80
C LEU A 48 -5.08 -13.00 7.13
N TRP A 49 -5.71 -11.97 7.69
CA TRP A 49 -7.14 -11.93 7.96
C TRP A 49 -7.82 -11.02 6.95
N ILE A 50 -8.96 -11.47 6.45
CA ILE A 50 -9.81 -10.73 5.51
C ILE A 50 -11.18 -10.61 6.15
N ASP A 51 -11.52 -9.40 6.58
CA ASP A 51 -12.71 -9.12 7.36
C ASP A 51 -13.60 -8.07 6.70
N LYS A 52 -14.85 -8.05 7.15
CA LYS A 52 -15.86 -7.05 6.76
C LYS A 52 -16.28 -6.30 8.02
N GLU A 53 -15.96 -5.03 8.07
CA GLU A 53 -16.23 -4.18 9.23
C GLU A 53 -17.08 -2.96 8.90
N ARG A 54 -17.60 -2.30 9.93
CA ARG A 54 -18.31 -1.02 9.81
C ARG A 54 -17.55 0.07 10.56
N ILE A 55 -16.80 0.89 9.83
CA ILE A 55 -15.95 1.95 10.38
C ILE A 55 -16.54 3.30 9.99
N GLY A 56 -16.79 4.18 10.96
CA GLY A 56 -17.40 5.50 10.70
C GLY A 56 -18.75 5.40 9.98
N GLY A 57 -19.50 4.32 10.20
CA GLY A 57 -20.78 4.06 9.52
C GLY A 57 -20.67 3.60 8.06
N LYS A 58 -19.46 3.38 7.53
CA LYS A 58 -19.22 2.83 6.20
C LYS A 58 -18.82 1.37 6.28
N LEU A 59 -19.21 0.59 5.28
CA LEU A 59 -18.76 -0.80 5.17
C LEU A 59 -17.34 -0.84 4.59
N CYS A 60 -16.44 -1.56 5.25
CA CYS A 60 -15.03 -1.65 4.90
C CYS A 60 -14.62 -3.11 4.74
N LEU A 61 -13.84 -3.40 3.69
CA LEU A 61 -13.11 -4.65 3.54
C LEU A 61 -11.72 -4.44 4.15
N VAL A 62 -11.36 -5.24 5.14
CA VAL A 62 -10.15 -5.06 5.94
C VAL A 62 -9.21 -6.23 5.67
N PHE A 63 -7.97 -5.91 5.33
CA PHE A 63 -6.87 -6.87 5.19
C PHE A 63 -5.87 -6.58 6.31
N THR A 64 -5.55 -7.59 7.11
CA THR A 64 -4.56 -7.46 8.19
C THR A 64 -3.61 -8.63 8.13
N ASP A 65 -2.31 -8.35 8.02
CA ASP A 65 -1.27 -9.35 8.07
C ASP A 65 -0.36 -9.15 9.29
N ASN A 66 0.33 -10.22 9.70
CA ASN A 66 1.30 -10.19 10.79
C ASN A 66 2.76 -10.11 10.30
N GLY A 67 2.97 -9.61 9.09
CA GLY A 67 4.28 -9.47 8.47
C GLY A 67 5.13 -8.38 9.10
N LYS A 68 6.25 -8.08 8.44
CA LYS A 68 7.26 -7.14 8.94
C LYS A 68 6.79 -5.69 8.98
N GLY A 69 5.76 -5.34 8.23
CA GLY A 69 5.33 -3.96 8.02
C GLY A 69 6.34 -3.12 7.25
N MET A 70 6.08 -1.82 7.15
CA MET A 70 6.85 -0.88 6.33
C MET A 70 7.24 0.35 7.14
N ASP A 71 8.41 0.89 6.85
CA ASP A 71 8.72 2.27 7.21
C ASP A 71 8.06 3.25 6.20
N SER A 72 8.09 4.54 6.51
CA SER A 72 7.46 5.58 5.68
C SER A 72 8.04 5.65 4.26
N ALA A 73 9.35 5.43 4.09
CA ALA A 73 9.97 5.41 2.77
C ALA A 73 9.46 4.24 1.92
N THR A 74 9.30 3.06 2.52
CA THR A 74 8.77 1.87 1.87
C THR A 74 7.27 2.04 1.57
N LEU A 75 6.50 2.59 2.50
CA LEU A 75 5.09 2.92 2.27
C LEU A 75 4.92 3.93 1.13
N SER A 76 5.76 4.98 1.08
CA SER A 76 5.75 5.97 0.01
C SER A 76 5.97 5.32 -1.37
N LYS A 77 6.93 4.39 -1.46
CA LYS A 77 7.18 3.60 -2.68
C LYS A 77 6.01 2.66 -3.00
N MET A 78 5.44 1.99 -2.00
CA MET A 78 4.26 1.13 -2.16
C MET A 78 3.06 1.92 -2.72
N MET A 79 2.89 3.18 -2.34
CA MET A 79 1.80 4.04 -2.80
C MET A 79 2.10 4.69 -4.16
N SER A 80 3.37 4.87 -4.51
CA SER A 80 3.83 5.48 -5.77
C SER A 80 3.92 4.49 -6.93
N PHE A 81 3.65 4.92 -8.17
CA PHE A 81 3.75 4.05 -9.35
C PHE A 81 5.20 3.78 -9.77
N GLY A 82 5.47 2.56 -10.25
CA GLY A 82 6.75 2.19 -10.87
C GLY A 82 7.88 1.80 -9.91
N TYR A 83 7.63 1.75 -8.61
CA TYR A 83 8.60 1.27 -7.62
C TYR A 83 8.34 -0.19 -7.25
N CYS A 84 9.30 -1.07 -7.55
CA CYS A 84 9.31 -2.45 -7.09
C CYS A 84 10.75 -2.84 -6.69
N GLU A 85 10.96 -3.13 -5.42
CA GLU A 85 12.28 -3.50 -4.89
C GLU A 85 12.43 -5.01 -4.65
N LYS A 86 11.51 -5.81 -5.19
CA LYS A 86 11.45 -7.26 -4.97
C LYS A 86 12.45 -8.05 -5.82
N ALA A 87 13.03 -7.44 -6.85
CA ALA A 87 14.07 -8.04 -7.71
C ALA A 87 15.30 -8.56 -6.93
N LYS A 88 15.61 -7.99 -5.75
CA LYS A 88 16.72 -8.44 -4.90
C LYS A 88 16.54 -9.86 -4.34
N TYR A 89 15.31 -10.38 -4.30
CA TYR A 89 15.00 -11.74 -3.85
C TYR A 89 15.04 -12.77 -4.99
N GLU A 90 14.95 -12.35 -6.25
CA GLU A 90 14.99 -13.26 -7.42
C GLU A 90 16.34 -13.96 -7.54
N ASN A 91 17.43 -13.27 -7.18
CA ASN A 91 18.80 -13.80 -7.25
C ASN A 91 19.19 -14.70 -6.07
N GLN A 92 18.28 -14.95 -5.11
CA GLN A 92 18.55 -15.76 -3.92
C GLN A 92 17.94 -17.18 -4.01
N ALA A 93 17.63 -17.65 -5.22
CA ALA A 93 16.93 -18.91 -5.45
C ALA A 93 17.67 -20.12 -4.82
N GLY A 94 17.05 -20.70 -3.80
CA GLY A 94 17.43 -21.97 -3.17
C GLY A 94 16.17 -22.69 -2.69
N PRO A 95 16.25 -24.00 -2.35
CA PRO A 95 15.07 -24.85 -2.10
C PRO A 95 14.17 -24.42 -0.92
N LYS A 96 14.54 -23.38 -0.16
CA LYS A 96 13.78 -22.81 0.97
C LYS A 96 13.44 -21.32 0.79
N VAL A 97 13.75 -20.70 -0.35
CA VAL A 97 13.57 -19.26 -0.56
C VAL A 97 12.23 -19.01 -1.27
N ARG A 98 11.38 -18.21 -0.63
CA ARG A 98 10.08 -17.78 -1.17
C ARG A 98 10.34 -16.74 -2.25
N MET A 99 9.98 -17.05 -3.49
CA MET A 99 10.09 -16.12 -4.61
C MET A 99 9.00 -15.05 -4.50
N PRO A 100 9.30 -13.78 -4.78
CA PRO A 100 8.29 -12.73 -4.82
C PRO A 100 7.33 -12.96 -6.00
N ILE A 101 6.04 -12.85 -5.73
CA ILE A 101 4.96 -12.85 -6.72
C ILE A 101 4.82 -11.44 -7.30
N GLY A 102 4.87 -10.41 -6.45
CA GLY A 102 4.76 -9.02 -6.88
C GLY A 102 6.02 -8.55 -7.62
N GLN A 103 5.89 -8.27 -8.93
CA GLN A 103 7.03 -7.85 -9.77
C GLN A 103 6.90 -6.43 -10.32
N TYR A 104 5.66 -5.90 -10.42
CA TYR A 104 5.40 -4.67 -11.16
C TYR A 104 5.23 -3.42 -10.29
N GLY A 105 5.16 -3.57 -8.96
CA GLY A 105 4.89 -2.45 -8.07
C GLY A 105 3.51 -1.81 -8.32
N ASN A 106 2.54 -2.55 -8.88
CA ASN A 106 1.23 -2.03 -9.25
C ASN A 106 0.06 -2.72 -8.54
N GLY A 107 0.25 -3.95 -8.05
CA GLY A 107 -0.81 -4.82 -7.52
C GLY A 107 -1.67 -4.18 -6.44
N PHE A 108 -1.05 -3.50 -5.47
CA PHE A 108 -1.82 -2.77 -4.46
C PHE A 108 -2.71 -1.68 -5.06
N LYS A 109 -2.19 -0.87 -5.99
CA LYS A 109 -2.94 0.26 -6.57
C LYS A 109 -4.10 -0.25 -7.43
N SER A 110 -3.83 -1.18 -8.35
CA SER A 110 -4.87 -1.73 -9.22
C SER A 110 -5.90 -2.54 -8.42
N GLY A 111 -5.43 -3.38 -7.49
CA GLY A 111 -6.29 -4.23 -6.66
C GLY A 111 -7.17 -3.42 -5.71
N SER A 112 -6.59 -2.50 -4.93
CA SER A 112 -7.38 -1.66 -4.01
C SER A 112 -8.41 -0.79 -4.74
N MET A 113 -8.01 -0.15 -5.84
CA MET A 113 -8.91 0.70 -6.65
C MET A 113 -9.98 -0.08 -7.41
N ARG A 114 -9.78 -1.40 -7.60
CA ARG A 114 -10.82 -2.29 -8.14
C ARG A 114 -11.88 -2.64 -7.10
N LEU A 115 -11.50 -2.73 -5.83
CA LEU A 115 -12.35 -3.12 -4.71
C LEU A 115 -13.10 -1.94 -4.09
N ALA A 116 -12.45 -0.76 -4.02
CA ALA A 116 -13.01 0.44 -3.42
C ALA A 116 -12.48 1.72 -4.08
N LYS A 117 -13.18 2.85 -3.90
CA LYS A 117 -12.72 4.16 -4.36
C LYS A 117 -11.54 4.71 -3.54
N ASP A 118 -11.45 4.27 -2.28
CA ASP A 118 -10.53 4.80 -1.29
C ASP A 118 -9.91 3.64 -0.50
N ALA A 119 -8.61 3.74 -0.20
CA ALA A 119 -7.86 2.77 0.57
C ALA A 119 -6.97 3.49 1.60
N LEU A 120 -7.03 3.01 2.85
CA LEU A 120 -6.14 3.40 3.93
C LEU A 120 -5.20 2.24 4.23
N VAL A 121 -3.92 2.54 4.37
CA VAL A 121 -2.90 1.57 4.79
C VAL A 121 -2.36 2.02 6.13
N PHE A 122 -2.52 1.17 7.13
CA PHE A 122 -1.83 1.30 8.41
C PHE A 122 -0.71 0.28 8.43
N THR A 123 0.48 0.70 8.86
CA THR A 123 1.62 -0.20 8.94
C THR A 123 2.49 0.16 10.13
N VAL A 124 3.07 -0.86 10.76
CA VAL A 124 3.97 -0.71 11.90
C VAL A 124 5.25 -1.46 11.59
N ARG A 125 6.38 -0.77 11.71
CA ARG A 125 7.71 -1.36 11.57
C ARG A 125 8.36 -1.48 12.94
N LYS A 126 8.44 -2.71 13.46
CA LYS A 126 8.93 -2.98 14.82
C LYS A 126 10.40 -2.60 14.99
N GLU A 127 11.23 -2.85 13.98
CA GLU A 127 12.67 -2.59 14.05
C GLU A 127 13.00 -1.10 14.17
N SER A 128 12.24 -0.24 13.50
CA SER A 128 12.39 1.23 13.58
C SER A 128 11.46 1.87 14.61
N GLN A 129 10.59 1.09 15.26
CA GLN A 129 9.54 1.58 16.16
C GLN A 129 8.72 2.70 15.53
N THR A 130 8.34 2.55 14.26
CA THR A 130 7.52 3.54 13.56
C THR A 130 6.16 2.96 13.18
N ALA A 131 5.16 3.83 13.17
CA ALA A 131 3.85 3.56 12.57
C ALA A 131 3.61 4.57 11.45
N SER A 132 3.09 4.12 10.32
CA SER A 132 2.79 4.98 9.20
C SER A 132 1.37 4.75 8.68
N VAL A 133 0.78 5.82 8.15
CA VAL A 133 -0.54 5.81 7.53
C VAL A 133 -0.41 6.39 6.13
N GLY A 134 -0.96 5.68 5.15
CA GLY A 134 -1.03 6.14 3.77
C GLY A 134 -2.47 6.15 3.27
N PHE A 135 -2.83 7.16 2.49
CA PHE A 135 -4.18 7.30 1.93
C PHE A 135 -4.15 7.40 0.40
N LEU A 136 -4.79 6.44 -0.26
CA LEU A 136 -4.98 6.41 -1.71
C LEU A 136 -6.47 6.59 -2.00
N SER A 137 -6.88 7.76 -2.49
CA SER A 137 -8.30 8.11 -2.55
C SER A 137 -8.67 8.83 -3.84
N GLN A 138 -9.58 8.22 -4.59
CA GLN A 138 -10.24 8.87 -5.72
C GLN A 138 -11.19 9.96 -5.22
N THR A 139 -11.89 9.72 -4.12
CA THR A 139 -12.86 10.69 -3.57
C THR A 139 -12.17 11.97 -3.12
N MET A 140 -11.08 11.89 -2.35
CA MET A 140 -10.33 13.06 -1.89
C MET A 140 -9.78 13.89 -3.05
N CYS A 141 -9.23 13.25 -4.09
CA CYS A 141 -8.73 13.96 -5.25
C CYS A 141 -9.87 14.64 -6.04
N ALA A 142 -11.02 13.97 -6.19
CA ALA A 142 -12.19 14.52 -6.87
C ALA A 142 -12.80 15.70 -6.10
N ASP A 143 -13.03 15.54 -4.80
CA ASP A 143 -13.61 16.58 -3.92
C ASP A 143 -12.69 17.81 -3.85
N GLY A 144 -11.36 17.58 -3.91
CA GLY A 144 -10.35 18.64 -3.94
C GLY A 144 -10.12 19.27 -5.33
N ASN A 145 -10.78 18.78 -6.40
CA ASN A 145 -10.50 19.17 -7.79
C ASN A 145 -9.00 19.09 -8.17
N MET A 146 -8.32 18.04 -7.70
CA MET A 146 -6.89 17.86 -7.92
C MET A 146 -6.60 17.48 -9.38
N ASP A 147 -5.61 18.14 -10.00
CA ASP A 147 -5.16 17.82 -11.36
C ASP A 147 -4.12 16.69 -11.38
N THR A 148 -3.54 16.40 -10.22
CA THR A 148 -2.45 15.46 -9.98
C THR A 148 -2.79 14.61 -8.77
N LEU A 149 -2.47 13.32 -8.83
CA LEU A 149 -2.66 12.41 -7.71
C LEU A 149 -1.83 12.87 -6.50
N VAL A 150 -2.52 13.08 -5.37
CA VAL A 150 -1.90 13.43 -4.08
C VAL A 150 -1.96 12.21 -3.17
N LEU A 151 -0.84 11.92 -2.49
CA LEU A 151 -0.69 10.79 -1.57
C LEU A 151 -0.39 11.29 -0.15
N PRO A 152 -1.40 11.51 0.70
CA PRO A 152 -1.16 11.82 2.11
C PRO A 152 -0.46 10.65 2.79
N LEU A 153 0.69 10.94 3.39
CA LEU A 153 1.49 10.00 4.17
C LEU A 153 1.79 10.64 5.53
N LEU A 154 1.62 9.87 6.59
CA LEU A 154 1.91 10.29 7.94
C LEU A 154 2.78 9.24 8.63
N GLU A 155 3.76 9.68 9.40
CA GLU A 155 4.65 8.83 10.18
C GLU A 155 4.62 9.26 11.64
N TYR A 156 4.64 8.26 12.52
CA TYR A 156 4.72 8.41 13.95
C TYR A 156 5.86 7.54 14.48
N THR A 157 6.63 8.09 15.41
CA THR A 157 7.52 7.28 16.25
C THR A 157 6.70 6.71 17.40
N LEU A 158 6.71 5.39 17.54
CA LEU A 158 6.04 4.70 18.63
C LEU A 158 6.87 4.84 19.91
N PRO A 159 6.25 5.24 21.03
CA PRO A 159 6.96 5.26 22.30
C PRO A 159 7.26 3.83 22.76
N ASN A 160 8.37 3.65 23.47
CA ASN A 160 8.82 2.35 24.01
C ASN A 160 7.77 1.67 24.92
N TYR A 161 6.89 2.45 25.53
CA TYR A 161 5.81 1.97 26.38
C TYR A 161 4.56 2.80 26.13
N ILE A 162 3.42 2.14 25.89
CA ILE A 162 2.11 2.77 25.88
C ILE A 162 1.31 2.12 27.00
N LEU A 163 1.00 2.89 28.05
CA LEU A 163 0.00 2.47 29.01
C LEU A 163 -1.38 2.67 28.36
N PHE A 164 -1.95 1.59 27.84
CA PHE A 164 -3.30 1.60 27.32
C PHE A 164 -4.27 1.40 28.48
N CYS A 165 -4.94 2.47 28.92
CA CYS A 165 -6.05 2.37 29.87
C CYS A 165 -7.35 2.42 29.07
N ALA A 166 -7.86 1.24 28.69
CA ALA A 166 -9.17 1.13 28.06
C ALA A 166 -10.24 1.03 29.15
N VAL A 167 -10.97 2.13 29.39
CA VAL A 167 -12.19 2.10 30.21
C VAL A 167 -13.35 1.82 29.26
N LYS A 168 -14.16 0.81 29.57
CA LYS A 168 -15.39 0.49 28.81
C LYS A 168 -16.45 1.57 29.01
#